data_AF-A0A964A7X1-F1
#
_entry.id   AF-A0A964A7X1-F1
#
_cell.length_a   1.000
_cell.length_b   1.000
_cell.length_c   1.000
_cell.angle_alpha   90.00
_cell.angle_beta   90.00
_cell.angle_gamma   90.00
#
_symmetry.space_group_name_H-M   'P 1'
#
loop_
_entity.id
_entity.type
_entity.pdbx_description
1 polymer ?
#
loop_
_entity_poly.entity_id
_entity_poly.type
_entity_poly.pdbx_seq_one_letter_code
_entity_poly.pdbx_strand_id
1 'polypeptide(L)'
;MASRAAERARTLVRRYLDPRRSWSAGLDAELRALTREDEAARALYRRAVTAHRLMTGGDPAQPSGFEQGRMMAAVVEGASAGPERRRRGVLAALGVAVAAAALLLVVLPPGRGSEAVDPTLRARGAVEAGPLTGLGLSGVTQGGGEYEIVASGRAFLGDWVRFYTTNERPELRWVFVLGLQPGRPVAWYAPLPPEETRSLPLPTEKHHMLPMENRLSARHVPGPLRVVALFTTRALGADEVAAAVRDDMATMADSELEATLRSALGLEPQDVVQLVQTHVVAGQQKEVPRDAR
;
A
#
# COMPACT_ATOMS: atom_id res chain seq x y z
N MET A 1 -41.30 1.00 1.86
CA MET A 1 -40.59 1.58 3.02
C MET A 1 -39.23 0.93 3.13
N ALA A 2 -38.16 1.70 3.38
CA ALA A 2 -36.84 1.10 3.58
C ALA A 2 -36.81 0.33 4.90
N SER A 3 -36.16 -0.84 4.92
CA SER A 3 -35.97 -1.59 6.16
C SER A 3 -35.06 -0.79 7.11
N ARG A 4 -35.23 -0.99 8.42
CA ARG A 4 -34.32 -0.40 9.43
C ARG A 4 -32.86 -0.80 9.18
N ALA A 5 -32.63 -2.02 8.68
CA ALA A 5 -31.31 -2.51 8.32
C ALA A 5 -30.70 -1.71 7.15
N ALA A 6 -31.47 -1.43 6.10
CA ALA A 6 -31.02 -0.63 4.96
C ALA A 6 -30.74 0.83 5.35
N GLU A 7 -31.53 1.41 6.26
CA GLU A 7 -31.31 2.77 6.77
C GLU A 7 -30.05 2.86 7.64
N ARG A 8 -29.82 1.85 8.49
CA ARG A 8 -28.60 1.75 9.27
C ARG A 8 -27.38 1.56 8.38
N ALA A 9 -27.46 0.67 7.39
CA ALA A 9 -26.40 0.45 6.42
C ALA A 9 -26.07 1.73 5.62
N ARG A 10 -27.08 2.52 5.24
CA ARG A 10 -26.88 3.82 4.58
C ARG A 10 -26.12 4.80 5.47
N THR A 11 -26.42 4.83 6.76
CA THR A 11 -25.71 5.67 7.74
C THR A 11 -24.25 5.25 7.88
N LEU A 12 -24.00 3.94 7.98
CA LEU A 12 -22.66 3.38 8.03
C LEU A 12 -21.88 3.66 6.73
N VAL A 13 -22.50 3.51 5.56
CA VAL A 13 -21.88 3.85 4.27
C VAL A 13 -21.55 5.34 4.14
N ARG A 14 -22.42 6.24 4.61
CA ARG A 14 -22.10 7.68 4.61
C ARG A 14 -20.90 7.99 5.50
N ARG A 15 -20.84 7.36 6.68
CA ARG A 15 -19.68 7.48 7.56
C ARG A 15 -18.42 6.87 6.94
N TYR A 16 -18.57 5.76 6.22
CA TYR A 16 -17.48 5.08 5.51
C TYR A 16 -16.84 5.96 4.45
N LEU A 17 -17.66 6.73 3.71
CA LEU A 17 -17.19 7.62 2.65
C LEU A 17 -16.75 9.01 3.16
N ASP A 18 -16.87 9.30 4.46
CA ASP A 18 -16.46 10.57 5.06
C ASP A 18 -15.00 10.48 5.53
N PRO A 19 -14.04 11.12 4.82
CA PRO A 19 -12.61 11.00 5.14
C PRO A 19 -12.24 11.60 6.50
N ARG A 20 -13.14 12.38 7.12
CA ARG A 20 -12.91 12.99 8.44
C ARG A 20 -13.25 12.04 9.59
N ARG A 21 -13.92 10.92 9.33
CA ARG A 21 -14.38 10.00 10.37
C ARG A 21 -13.52 8.75 10.40
N SER A 22 -13.17 8.32 11.62
CA SER A 22 -12.56 7.02 11.82
C SER A 22 -13.55 5.89 11.54
N TRP A 23 -13.04 4.85 10.86
CA TRP A 23 -13.69 3.56 10.67
C TRP A 23 -13.07 2.54 11.62
N SER A 24 -13.90 1.78 12.34
CA SER A 24 -13.44 0.79 13.33
C SER A 24 -13.89 -0.61 12.95
N ALA A 25 -13.21 -1.64 13.47
CA ALA A 25 -13.57 -3.04 13.26
C ALA A 25 -15.02 -3.34 13.72
N GLY A 26 -15.52 -2.66 14.75
CA GLY A 26 -16.91 -2.81 15.22
C GLY A 26 -17.95 -2.33 14.22
N LEU A 27 -17.73 -1.15 13.60
CA LEU A 27 -18.61 -0.64 12.53
C LEU A 27 -18.59 -1.54 11.29
N ASP A 28 -17.43 -2.15 11.04
CA ASP A 28 -17.24 -3.09 9.96
C ASP A 28 -17.99 -4.41 10.15
N ALA A 29 -17.94 -4.96 11.36
CA ALA A 29 -18.70 -6.14 11.76
C ALA A 29 -20.21 -5.86 11.70
N GLU A 30 -20.64 -4.69 12.16
CA GLU A 30 -22.03 -4.24 12.10
C GLU A 30 -22.53 -4.17 10.65
N LEU A 31 -21.78 -3.52 9.75
CA LEU A 31 -22.14 -3.45 8.34
C LEU A 31 -22.21 -4.84 7.68
N ARG A 32 -21.27 -5.75 8.02
CA ARG A 32 -21.30 -7.13 7.55
C ARG A 32 -22.52 -7.91 8.06
N ALA A 33 -22.96 -7.68 9.29
CA ALA A 33 -24.19 -8.28 9.80
C ALA A 33 -25.41 -7.80 8.99
N LEU A 34 -25.54 -6.48 8.79
CA LEU A 34 -26.65 -5.90 8.03
C LEU A 34 -26.72 -6.40 6.58
N THR A 35 -25.58 -6.52 5.90
CA THR A 35 -25.53 -7.01 4.50
C THR A 35 -25.84 -8.51 4.33
N ARG A 36 -25.69 -9.30 5.40
CA ARG A 36 -26.10 -10.71 5.40
C ARG A 36 -27.62 -10.84 5.46
N GLU A 37 -28.26 -10.02 6.29
CA GLU A 37 -29.68 -10.10 6.60
C GLU A 37 -30.57 -9.35 5.60
N ASP A 38 -30.05 -8.32 4.92
CA ASP A 38 -30.85 -7.43 4.08
C ASP A 38 -30.24 -7.19 2.68
N GLU A 39 -31.02 -7.45 1.63
CA GLU A 39 -30.59 -7.30 0.24
C GLU A 39 -30.35 -5.84 -0.16
N ALA A 40 -31.14 -4.90 0.35
CA ALA A 40 -30.97 -3.48 0.07
C ALA A 40 -29.70 -2.93 0.76
N ALA A 41 -29.39 -3.38 1.97
CA ALA A 41 -28.11 -3.11 2.63
C ALA A 41 -26.93 -3.65 1.83
N ARG A 42 -27.05 -4.88 1.29
CA ARG A 42 -26.03 -5.49 0.42
C ARG A 42 -25.82 -4.72 -0.88
N ALA A 43 -26.90 -4.27 -1.52
CA ALA A 43 -26.84 -3.44 -2.73
C ALA A 43 -26.19 -2.08 -2.46
N LEU A 44 -26.53 -1.42 -1.34
CA LEU A 44 -25.92 -0.16 -0.91
C LEU A 44 -24.42 -0.32 -0.66
N TYR A 45 -24.01 -1.38 0.02
CA TYR A 45 -22.60 -1.66 0.28
C TYR A 45 -21.79 -1.87 -1.01
N ARG A 46 -22.31 -2.67 -1.96
CA ARG A 46 -21.65 -2.86 -3.27
C ARG A 46 -21.42 -1.54 -3.99
N ARG A 47 -22.42 -0.67 -4.04
CA ARG A 47 -22.29 0.68 -4.65
C ARG A 47 -21.25 1.53 -3.93
N ALA A 48 -21.19 1.48 -2.60
CA ALA A 48 -20.21 2.22 -1.81
C ALA A 48 -18.77 1.78 -2.08
N VAL A 49 -18.54 0.46 -2.19
CA VAL A 49 -17.24 -0.10 -2.55
C VAL A 49 -16.82 0.33 -3.95
N THR A 50 -17.72 0.22 -4.94
CA THR A 50 -17.45 0.68 -6.30
C THR A 50 -17.12 2.18 -6.33
N ALA A 51 -17.91 3.02 -5.64
CA ALA A 51 -17.66 4.45 -5.56
C ALA A 51 -16.30 4.76 -4.90
N HIS A 52 -15.95 4.05 -3.83
CA HIS A 52 -14.65 4.20 -3.18
C HIS A 52 -13.48 3.87 -4.13
N ARG A 53 -13.56 2.74 -4.86
CA ARG A 53 -12.54 2.36 -5.85
C ARG A 53 -12.35 3.41 -6.94
N LEU A 54 -13.46 3.97 -7.44
CA LEU A 54 -13.43 5.07 -8.42
C LEU A 54 -12.79 6.34 -7.85
N MET A 55 -13.07 6.69 -6.59
CA MET A 55 -12.48 7.86 -5.94
C MET A 55 -10.99 7.70 -5.65
N THR A 56 -10.51 6.49 -5.40
CA THR A 56 -9.09 6.21 -5.13
C THR A 56 -8.28 5.95 -6.40
N GLY A 57 -8.87 6.10 -7.60
CA GLY A 57 -8.19 5.90 -8.87
C GLY A 57 -7.75 4.45 -9.14
N GLY A 58 -8.34 3.47 -8.46
CA GLY A 58 -7.95 2.06 -8.57
C GLY A 58 -8.70 1.31 -9.66
N ASP A 59 -8.08 0.28 -10.23
CA ASP A 59 -8.75 -0.70 -11.10
C ASP A 59 -9.93 -1.33 -10.32
N PRO A 60 -11.18 -1.25 -10.83
CA PRO A 60 -12.34 -1.85 -10.16
C PRO A 60 -12.24 -3.37 -10.00
N ALA A 61 -11.34 -4.06 -10.74
CA ALA A 61 -11.06 -5.48 -10.58
C ALA A 61 -10.08 -5.80 -9.43
N GLN A 62 -9.34 -4.80 -8.92
CA GLN A 62 -8.38 -4.99 -7.84
C GLN A 62 -8.92 -4.52 -6.49
N PRO A 63 -8.56 -5.19 -5.37
CA PRO A 63 -8.92 -4.71 -4.05
C PRO A 63 -8.17 -3.40 -3.77
N SER A 64 -8.90 -2.36 -3.38
CA SER A 64 -8.29 -1.11 -2.90
C SER A 64 -7.34 -1.39 -1.72
N GLY A 65 -6.36 -0.51 -1.47
CA GLY A 65 -5.46 -0.66 -0.31
C GLY A 65 -6.22 -0.79 1.03
N PHE A 66 -7.42 -0.24 1.09
CA PHE A 66 -8.35 -0.41 2.21
C PHE A 66 -8.98 -1.83 2.27
N GLU A 67 -9.39 -2.40 1.13
CA GLU A 67 -9.86 -3.79 1.06
C GLU A 67 -8.75 -4.80 1.35
N GLN A 68 -7.52 -4.52 0.92
CA GLN A 68 -6.34 -5.30 1.28
C GLN A 68 -6.07 -5.25 2.79
N GLY A 69 -6.13 -4.07 3.41
CA GLY A 69 -6.03 -3.92 4.87
C GLY A 69 -7.11 -4.71 5.62
N ARG A 70 -8.33 -4.79 5.06
CA ARG A 70 -9.43 -5.60 5.63
C ARG A 70 -9.26 -7.10 5.42
N MET A 71 -8.77 -7.53 4.26
CA MET A 71 -8.43 -8.94 4.03
C MET A 71 -7.34 -9.39 4.99
N MET A 72 -6.31 -8.57 5.17
CA MET A 72 -5.23 -8.83 6.14
C MET A 72 -5.77 -8.90 7.57
N ALA A 73 -6.61 -7.94 7.99
CA ALA A 73 -7.21 -7.98 9.33
C ALA A 73 -8.08 -9.23 9.55
N ALA A 74 -8.86 -9.66 8.56
CA ALA A 74 -9.69 -10.87 8.66
C ALA A 74 -8.85 -12.15 8.70
N VAL A 75 -7.72 -12.20 7.98
CA VAL A 75 -6.77 -13.31 8.04
C VAL A 75 -6.11 -13.37 9.43
N VAL A 76 -5.70 -12.21 9.98
CA VAL A 76 -5.10 -12.12 11.32
C VAL A 76 -6.10 -12.49 12.41
N GLU A 77 -7.34 -11.99 12.35
CA GLU A 77 -8.42 -12.37 13.30
C GLU A 77 -8.80 -13.85 13.16
N GLY A 78 -8.79 -14.39 11.94
CA GLY A 78 -9.06 -15.81 11.68
C GLY A 78 -7.95 -16.73 12.19
N ALA A 79 -6.69 -16.27 12.17
CA ALA A 79 -5.54 -16.99 12.69
C ALA A 79 -5.44 -16.93 14.23
N SER A 80 -5.99 -15.89 14.86
CA SER A 80 -5.97 -15.68 16.31
C SER A 80 -7.23 -16.19 17.04
N ALA A 81 -8.28 -16.59 16.33
CA ALA A 81 -9.42 -17.28 16.92
C ALA A 81 -9.05 -18.72 17.33
N GLY A 82 -8.77 -18.92 18.62
CA GLY A 82 -8.43 -20.23 19.19
C GLY A 82 -9.46 -21.34 18.89
N PRO A 83 -9.04 -22.62 18.97
CA PRO A 83 -9.80 -23.78 18.49
C PRO A 83 -11.18 -23.97 19.16
N GLU A 84 -11.44 -23.35 20.31
CA GLU A 84 -12.71 -23.50 21.03
C GLU A 84 -13.90 -22.73 20.43
N ARG A 85 -13.69 -21.59 19.76
CA ARG A 85 -14.82 -20.89 19.09
C ARG A 85 -15.31 -21.62 17.83
N ARG A 86 -14.49 -22.51 17.26
CA ARG A 86 -14.87 -23.36 16.11
C ARG A 86 -15.93 -24.42 16.45
N ARG A 87 -16.08 -24.82 17.72
CA ARG A 87 -16.96 -25.94 18.09
C ARG A 87 -18.42 -25.57 18.37
N ARG A 88 -18.76 -24.31 18.67
CA ARG A 88 -20.13 -23.95 19.09
C ARG A 88 -21.00 -23.25 18.04
N GLY A 89 -20.45 -22.83 16.90
CA GLY A 89 -21.23 -22.13 15.86
C GLY A 89 -21.66 -22.97 14.65
N VAL A 90 -21.21 -24.21 14.54
CA VAL A 90 -21.22 -24.97 13.27
C VAL A 90 -22.37 -25.98 13.17
N LEU A 91 -23.05 -26.32 14.26
CA LEU A 91 -24.08 -27.38 14.24
C LEU A 91 -25.49 -26.94 13.83
N ALA A 92 -25.77 -25.64 13.66
CA ALA A 92 -27.11 -25.17 13.25
C ALA A 92 -27.21 -24.75 11.76
N ALA A 93 -26.10 -24.52 11.06
CA ALA A 93 -26.11 -24.03 9.68
C ALA A 93 -25.73 -25.08 8.62
N LEU A 94 -25.28 -26.28 9.02
CA LEU A 94 -24.84 -27.32 8.08
C LEU A 94 -25.96 -28.25 7.55
N GLY A 95 -27.20 -28.13 8.04
CA GLY A 95 -28.30 -28.99 7.57
C GLY A 95 -28.74 -28.73 6.13
N VAL A 96 -28.59 -27.49 5.62
CA VAL A 96 -29.11 -27.12 4.28
C VAL A 96 -28.02 -27.06 3.21
N ALA A 97 -26.75 -26.78 3.59
CA ALA A 97 -25.65 -26.70 2.63
C ALA A 97 -25.09 -28.07 2.19
N VAL A 98 -25.25 -29.12 3.02
CA VAL A 98 -24.70 -30.46 2.72
C VAL A 98 -25.48 -31.17 1.61
N ALA A 99 -26.79 -30.88 1.44
CA ALA A 99 -27.58 -31.48 0.36
C ALA A 99 -27.17 -30.96 -1.03
N ALA A 100 -26.77 -29.70 -1.15
CA ALA A 100 -26.32 -29.11 -2.41
C ALA A 100 -24.88 -29.53 -2.79
N ALA A 101 -24.00 -29.69 -1.80
CA ALA A 101 -22.62 -30.13 -2.03
C ALA A 101 -22.51 -31.64 -2.31
N ALA A 102 -23.39 -32.46 -1.74
CA ALA A 102 -23.42 -33.91 -1.98
C ALA A 102 -23.80 -34.25 -3.43
N LEU A 103 -24.63 -33.45 -4.09
CA LEU A 103 -25.00 -33.67 -5.50
C LEU A 103 -23.85 -33.34 -6.47
N LEU A 104 -22.93 -32.43 -6.08
CA LEU A 104 -21.78 -32.05 -6.90
C LEU A 104 -20.56 -32.99 -6.73
N LEU A 105 -20.53 -33.77 -5.66
CA LEU A 105 -19.43 -34.69 -5.33
C LEU A 105 -19.55 -36.09 -5.96
N VAL A 106 -20.68 -36.42 -6.59
CA VAL A 106 -20.87 -37.71 -7.29
C VAL A 106 -20.17 -37.73 -8.68
N VAL A 107 -19.74 -36.58 -9.20
CA VAL A 107 -19.15 -36.45 -10.56
C VAL A 107 -17.61 -36.39 -10.58
N LEU A 108 -16.93 -36.31 -9.42
CA LEU A 108 -15.46 -36.22 -9.39
C LEU A 108 -14.83 -37.49 -8.78
N PRO A 109 -13.84 -38.10 -9.47
CA PRO A 109 -13.20 -39.33 -8.99
C PRO A 109 -12.38 -39.06 -7.71
N PRO A 110 -12.24 -40.04 -6.81
CA PRO A 110 -11.60 -39.84 -5.53
C PRO A 110 -10.07 -39.95 -5.63
N GLY A 111 -9.38 -39.01 -4.97
CA GLY A 111 -8.07 -39.25 -4.37
C GLY A 111 -6.91 -38.42 -4.91
N ARG A 112 -6.40 -37.51 -4.07
CA ARG A 112 -5.19 -37.75 -3.25
C ARG A 112 -5.05 -36.66 -2.18
N GLY A 113 -4.49 -37.06 -1.04
CA GLY A 113 -4.39 -36.27 0.18
C GLY A 113 -3.55 -35.00 0.04
N SER A 114 -3.80 -34.08 0.96
CA SER A 114 -3.10 -32.81 1.16
C SER A 114 -1.61 -33.05 1.45
N GLU A 115 -0.79 -33.06 0.40
CA GLU A 115 0.65 -32.89 0.49
C GLU A 115 0.98 -31.39 0.61
N ALA A 116 2.06 -31.07 1.33
CA ALA A 116 2.51 -29.70 1.53
C ALA A 116 2.60 -28.94 0.20
N VAL A 117 2.00 -27.75 0.15
CA VAL A 117 1.99 -26.90 -1.05
C VAL A 117 3.44 -26.56 -1.41
N ASP A 118 3.91 -27.17 -2.48
CA ASP A 118 5.17 -26.85 -3.14
C ASP A 118 5.14 -25.37 -3.59
N PRO A 119 6.08 -24.51 -3.16
CA PRO A 119 6.14 -23.10 -3.56
C PRO A 119 6.36 -22.90 -5.07
N THR A 120 6.56 -23.97 -5.84
CA THR A 120 6.63 -23.92 -7.30
C THR A 120 5.28 -24.07 -8.02
N LEU A 121 4.18 -24.34 -7.30
CA LEU A 121 2.83 -24.39 -7.87
C LEU A 121 2.33 -22.99 -8.23
N ARG A 122 2.70 -22.53 -9.43
CA ARG A 122 2.14 -21.33 -10.07
C ARG A 122 0.75 -21.63 -10.61
N ALA A 123 -0.24 -20.83 -10.21
CA ALA A 123 -1.55 -20.85 -10.82
C ALA A 123 -1.42 -20.56 -12.33
N ARG A 124 -1.95 -21.46 -13.17
CA ARG A 124 -1.99 -21.27 -14.63
C ARG A 124 -2.73 -19.96 -14.93
N GLY A 125 -2.01 -18.95 -15.41
CA GLY A 125 -2.56 -17.62 -15.70
C GLY A 125 -2.21 -16.51 -14.71
N ALA A 126 -1.42 -16.77 -13.65
CA ALA A 126 -0.78 -15.70 -12.91
C ALA A 126 0.21 -14.99 -13.84
N VAL A 127 -0.06 -13.72 -14.16
CA VAL A 127 0.91 -12.84 -14.82
C VAL A 127 2.15 -12.86 -13.93
N GLU A 128 3.29 -13.34 -14.46
CA GLU A 128 4.56 -13.19 -13.75
C GLU A 128 4.70 -11.72 -13.41
N ALA A 129 4.79 -11.40 -12.11
CA ALA A 129 5.21 -10.07 -11.70
C ALA A 129 6.56 -9.84 -12.38
N GLY A 130 6.61 -8.90 -13.33
CA GLY A 130 7.84 -8.53 -14.00
C GLY A 130 8.92 -8.14 -12.98
N PRO A 131 10.18 -8.07 -13.40
CA PRO A 131 11.30 -7.79 -12.50
C PRO A 131 11.00 -6.58 -11.62
N LEU A 132 11.04 -6.79 -10.30
CA LEU A 132 10.67 -5.78 -9.32
C LEU A 132 11.81 -4.76 -9.21
N THR A 133 11.57 -3.55 -9.71
CA THR A 133 12.39 -2.37 -9.38
C THR A 133 11.53 -1.41 -8.57
N GLY A 134 12.01 -1.05 -7.38
CA GLY A 134 11.18 -0.37 -6.39
C GLY A 134 11.99 0.36 -5.33
N LEU A 135 11.48 1.49 -4.87
CA LEU A 135 11.83 2.20 -3.66
C LEU A 135 10.79 1.85 -2.60
N GLY A 136 11.25 1.40 -1.45
CA GLY A 136 10.47 1.33 -0.23
C GLY A 136 10.94 2.36 0.79
N LEU A 137 10.00 2.80 1.62
CA LEU A 137 10.28 3.71 2.74
C LEU A 137 10.00 3.00 4.05
N SER A 138 10.92 3.17 5.00
CA SER A 138 10.67 2.83 6.39
C SER A 138 10.86 4.05 7.29
N GLY A 139 10.00 4.18 8.28
CA GLY A 139 10.15 5.14 9.37
C GLY A 139 10.86 4.47 10.54
N VAL A 140 11.71 5.23 11.22
CA VAL A 140 12.40 4.83 12.45
C VAL A 140 12.03 5.83 13.54
N THR A 141 11.32 5.36 14.57
CA THR A 141 10.92 6.18 15.71
C THR A 141 12.15 6.62 16.52
N GLN A 142 11.98 7.62 17.39
CA GLN A 142 13.04 8.06 18.28
C GLN A 142 13.53 6.95 19.25
N GLY A 143 12.67 6.00 19.60
CA GLY A 143 13.03 4.81 20.37
C GLY A 143 13.66 3.68 19.55
N GLY A 144 13.94 3.90 18.25
CA GLY A 144 14.54 2.89 17.37
C GLY A 144 13.55 1.83 16.87
N GLY A 145 12.24 2.08 16.96
CA GLY A 145 11.23 1.21 16.37
C GLY A 145 11.12 1.44 14.87
N GLU A 146 11.23 0.38 14.07
CA GLU A 146 11.09 0.47 12.62
C GLU A 146 9.67 0.11 12.18
N TYR A 147 9.15 0.84 11.19
CA TYR A 147 7.87 0.56 10.56
C TYR A 147 7.91 0.87 9.06
N GLU A 148 7.19 0.11 8.25
CA GLU A 148 7.09 0.38 6.81
C GLU A 148 6.11 1.53 6.55
N ILE A 149 6.53 2.50 5.74
CA ILE A 149 5.67 3.57 5.24
C ILE A 149 5.11 3.12 3.89
N VAL A 150 3.97 2.44 3.93
CA VAL A 150 3.25 2.04 2.72
C VAL A 150 2.73 3.27 1.95
N ALA A 151 2.48 3.11 0.65
CA ALA A 151 1.85 4.16 -0.16
C ALA A 151 0.50 4.58 0.46
N SER A 152 0.25 5.89 0.53
CA SER A 152 -0.87 6.50 1.29
C SER A 152 -0.78 6.37 2.82
N GLY A 153 0.34 5.87 3.35
CA GLY A 153 0.62 5.81 4.78
C GLY A 153 0.93 7.17 5.39
N ARG A 154 1.20 7.17 6.70
CA ARG A 154 1.61 8.36 7.44
C ARG A 154 3.08 8.26 7.85
N ALA A 155 3.80 9.34 7.66
CA ALA A 155 5.15 9.53 8.17
C ALA A 155 5.12 10.60 9.27
N PHE A 156 5.74 10.36 10.43
CA PHE A 156 5.68 11.32 11.53
C PHE A 156 6.88 12.24 11.49
N LEU A 157 6.65 13.55 11.66
CA LEU A 157 7.69 14.56 11.55
C LEU A 157 8.87 14.32 12.51
N GLY A 158 8.59 13.74 13.68
CA GLY A 158 9.58 13.44 14.71
C GLY A 158 10.51 12.26 14.41
N ASP A 159 10.21 11.48 13.37
CA ASP A 159 10.87 10.23 13.04
C ASP A 159 11.96 10.43 11.97
N TRP A 160 12.82 9.41 11.85
CA TRP A 160 13.76 9.29 10.74
C TRP A 160 13.13 8.49 9.61
N VAL A 161 13.51 8.79 8.37
CA VAL A 161 13.15 7.98 7.22
C VAL A 161 14.41 7.33 6.66
N ARG A 162 14.27 6.04 6.36
CA ARG A 162 15.22 5.24 5.60
C ARG A 162 14.57 4.79 4.30
N PHE A 163 15.41 4.58 3.30
CA PHE A 163 15.01 4.15 1.98
C PHE A 163 15.70 2.84 1.68
N TYR A 164 14.94 1.88 1.17
CA TYR A 164 15.51 0.67 0.60
C TYR A 164 15.10 0.54 -0.85
N THR A 165 15.98 -0.02 -1.67
CA THR A 165 15.72 -0.28 -3.07
C THR A 165 15.67 -1.77 -3.32
N THR A 166 14.72 -2.17 -4.16
CA THR A 166 14.71 -3.47 -4.81
C THR A 166 15.05 -3.26 -6.27
N ASN A 167 16.00 -3.99 -6.82
CA ASN A 167 16.37 -3.89 -8.22
C ASN A 167 16.64 -5.26 -8.83
N GLU A 168 15.69 -5.77 -9.61
CA GLU A 168 15.87 -6.99 -10.39
C GLU A 168 16.29 -6.72 -11.85
N ARG A 169 16.62 -5.47 -12.18
CA ARG A 169 17.01 -5.01 -13.52
C ARG A 169 18.48 -4.58 -13.54
N PRO A 170 19.42 -5.46 -13.93
CA PRO A 170 20.86 -5.18 -13.83
C PRO A 170 21.32 -4.00 -14.72
N GLU A 171 20.53 -3.63 -15.72
CA GLU A 171 20.80 -2.44 -16.54
C GLU A 171 20.63 -1.13 -15.77
N LEU A 172 19.78 -1.10 -14.73
CA LEU A 172 19.58 0.05 -13.86
C LEU A 172 20.68 0.06 -12.81
N ARG A 173 21.65 0.95 -12.98
CA ARG A 173 22.89 0.98 -12.19
C ARG A 173 22.94 2.11 -11.18
N TRP A 174 21.99 3.04 -11.25
CA TRP A 174 22.02 4.28 -10.51
C TRP A 174 20.65 4.61 -9.94
N VAL A 175 20.62 5.20 -8.74
CA VAL A 175 19.41 5.70 -8.11
C VAL A 175 19.57 7.14 -7.67
N PHE A 176 18.52 7.93 -7.89
CA PHE A 176 18.38 9.29 -7.39
C PHE A 176 17.06 9.40 -6.64
N VAL A 177 17.05 9.90 -5.40
CA VAL A 177 15.86 10.01 -4.55
C VAL A 177 15.69 11.43 -4.04
N LEU A 178 14.51 11.99 -4.26
CA LEU A 178 14.14 13.35 -3.82
C LEU A 178 12.70 13.40 -3.29
N GLY A 179 12.40 14.38 -2.47
CA GLY A 179 11.09 14.66 -1.89
C GLY A 179 10.53 15.97 -2.41
N LEU A 180 9.26 15.94 -2.80
CA LEU A 180 8.47 17.08 -3.27
C LEU A 180 7.33 17.35 -2.28
N GLN A 181 7.23 18.59 -1.82
CA GLN A 181 6.09 19.07 -1.04
C GLN A 181 5.58 20.40 -1.63
N PRO A 182 4.26 20.63 -1.69
CA PRO A 182 3.72 21.88 -2.22
C PRO A 182 4.25 23.11 -1.49
N GLY A 183 4.74 24.10 -2.24
CA GLY A 183 5.25 25.36 -1.69
C GLY A 183 6.55 25.23 -0.88
N ARG A 184 7.30 24.13 -1.06
CA ARG A 184 8.58 23.87 -0.39
C ARG A 184 9.68 23.62 -1.41
N PRO A 185 10.94 23.98 -1.09
CA PRO A 185 12.08 23.54 -1.87
C PRO A 185 12.17 22.02 -1.94
N VAL A 186 12.81 21.52 -2.99
CA VAL A 186 13.11 20.10 -3.16
C VAL A 186 13.93 19.59 -1.98
N ALA A 187 13.50 18.48 -1.40
CA ALA A 187 14.24 17.78 -0.37
C ALA A 187 15.11 16.70 -1.02
N TRP A 188 16.43 16.90 -1.04
CA TRP A 188 17.37 15.90 -1.52
C TRP A 188 17.49 14.77 -0.49
N TYR A 189 17.39 13.51 -0.92
CA TYR A 189 17.69 12.36 -0.06
C TYR A 189 18.93 11.63 -0.56
N ALA A 190 18.97 11.26 -1.84
CA ALA A 190 20.07 10.49 -2.45
C ALA A 190 20.38 11.02 -3.86
N PRO A 191 21.58 11.50 -4.15
CA PRO A 191 22.65 11.91 -3.23
C PRO A 191 22.26 13.07 -2.32
N LEU A 192 23.17 13.45 -1.41
CA LEU A 192 23.09 14.65 -0.56
C LEU A 192 24.06 15.75 -1.05
N PRO A 193 23.62 16.71 -1.88
CA PRO A 193 24.45 17.86 -2.24
C PRO A 193 24.75 18.76 -1.02
N PRO A 194 25.92 19.41 -0.96
CA PRO A 194 26.98 19.43 -1.97
C PRO A 194 27.99 18.28 -1.86
N GLU A 195 27.89 17.44 -0.82
CA GLU A 195 28.84 16.37 -0.50
C GLU A 195 28.88 15.31 -1.61
N GLU A 196 27.70 14.99 -2.14
CA GLU A 196 27.51 14.05 -3.23
C GLU A 196 26.69 14.73 -4.34
N THR A 197 27.24 14.76 -5.56
CA THR A 197 26.64 15.50 -6.68
C THR A 197 26.10 14.60 -7.78
N ARG A 198 26.12 13.27 -7.60
CA ARG A 198 25.66 12.29 -8.60
C ARG A 198 24.82 11.19 -7.98
N SER A 199 23.93 10.58 -8.77
CA SER A 199 23.17 9.38 -8.39
C SER A 199 24.04 8.36 -7.67
N LEU A 200 23.46 7.67 -6.69
CA LEU A 200 24.14 6.60 -5.99
C LEU A 200 24.17 5.33 -6.85
N PRO A 201 25.26 4.55 -6.82
CA PRO A 201 25.29 3.26 -7.49
C PRO A 201 24.28 2.32 -6.83
N LEU A 202 23.47 1.63 -7.63
CA LEU A 202 22.58 0.57 -7.17
C LEU A 202 23.38 -0.73 -7.05
N PRO A 203 23.45 -1.35 -5.87
CA PRO A 203 24.04 -2.66 -5.75
C PRO A 203 23.24 -3.71 -6.50
N THR A 204 23.90 -4.80 -6.86
CA THR A 204 23.26 -5.97 -7.49
C THR A 204 22.44 -6.81 -6.51
N GLU A 205 22.40 -6.43 -5.23
CA GLU A 205 21.63 -7.10 -4.19
C GLU A 205 20.14 -6.79 -4.33
N LYS A 206 19.29 -7.80 -4.10
CA LYS A 206 17.83 -7.67 -4.26
C LYS A 206 17.21 -6.64 -3.32
N HIS A 207 17.77 -6.43 -2.14
CA HIS A 207 17.30 -5.42 -1.19
C HIS A 207 18.50 -4.68 -0.64
N HIS A 208 18.59 -3.41 -0.96
CA HIS A 208 19.70 -2.58 -0.51
C HIS A 208 19.18 -1.37 0.26
N MET A 209 19.71 -1.15 1.46
CA MET A 209 19.42 0.05 2.23
C MET A 209 20.30 1.20 1.73
N LEU A 210 19.70 2.32 1.36
CA LEU A 210 20.48 3.51 1.00
C LEU A 210 21.20 4.03 2.25
N PRO A 211 22.46 4.51 2.12
CA PRO A 211 23.32 4.86 3.26
C PRO A 211 22.96 6.21 3.88
N MET A 212 21.68 6.43 4.17
CA MET A 212 21.16 7.72 4.63
C MET A 212 20.01 7.54 5.61
N GLU A 213 20.10 8.29 6.71
CA GLU A 213 19.01 8.49 7.64
C GLU A 213 18.63 9.97 7.60
N ASN A 214 17.41 10.24 7.18
CA ASN A 214 16.94 11.61 7.06
C ASN A 214 15.86 11.88 8.09
N ARG A 215 16.16 12.77 9.04
CA ARG A 215 15.14 13.26 9.97
C ARG A 215 14.09 14.05 9.21
N LEU A 216 12.83 13.62 9.24
CA LEU A 216 11.78 14.26 8.44
C LEU A 216 11.61 15.74 8.79
N SER A 217 11.66 16.08 10.08
CA SER A 217 11.57 17.46 10.56
C SER A 217 12.65 18.40 10.00
N ALA A 218 13.79 17.86 9.53
CA ALA A 218 14.86 18.69 8.99
C ALA A 218 14.54 19.21 7.57
N ARG A 219 13.73 18.47 6.80
CA ARG A 219 13.47 18.76 5.38
C ARG A 219 11.99 19.04 5.09
N HIS A 220 11.08 18.61 5.95
CA HIS A 220 9.64 18.61 5.68
C HIS A 220 8.82 19.37 6.71
N VAL A 221 7.59 19.66 6.29
CA VAL A 221 6.50 20.15 7.16
C VAL A 221 5.32 19.18 7.07
N PRO A 222 4.38 19.23 8.03
CA PRO A 222 3.13 18.46 7.93
C PRO A 222 2.40 18.78 6.63
N GLY A 223 1.98 17.73 5.91
CA GLY A 223 1.36 17.86 4.59
C GLY A 223 1.65 16.67 3.66
N PRO A 224 1.10 16.68 2.45
CA PRO A 224 1.42 15.68 1.44
C PRO A 224 2.92 15.71 1.11
N LEU A 225 3.50 14.53 0.95
CA LEU A 225 4.88 14.33 0.50
C LEU A 225 4.87 13.32 -0.63
N ARG A 226 5.50 13.69 -1.74
CA ARG A 226 5.77 12.79 -2.85
C ARG A 226 7.27 12.54 -2.90
N VAL A 227 7.66 11.29 -2.72
CA VAL A 227 9.05 10.86 -2.92
C VAL A 227 9.16 10.33 -4.35
N VAL A 228 10.16 10.84 -5.07
CA VAL A 228 10.49 10.43 -6.43
C VAL A 228 11.80 9.68 -6.38
N ALA A 229 11.80 8.45 -6.91
CA ALA A 229 13.02 7.69 -7.20
C ALA A 229 13.21 7.55 -8.70
N LEU A 230 14.41 7.87 -9.16
CA LEU A 230 14.86 7.71 -10.54
C LEU A 230 15.88 6.57 -10.57
N PHE A 231 15.51 5.46 -11.19
CA PHE A 231 16.41 4.33 -11.43
C PHE A 231 16.88 4.40 -12.89
N THR A 232 18.19 4.57 -13.09
CA THR A 232 18.73 4.93 -14.40
C THR A 232 19.92 4.07 -14.82
N THR A 233 20.09 3.94 -16.13
CA THR A 233 21.24 3.27 -16.76
C THR A 233 22.54 4.08 -16.69
N ARG A 234 22.43 5.40 -16.55
CA ARG A 234 23.53 6.37 -16.37
C ARG A 234 23.39 7.15 -15.05
N ALA A 235 24.50 7.65 -14.52
CA ALA A 235 24.45 8.55 -13.37
C ALA A 235 23.83 9.89 -13.77
N LEU A 236 22.89 10.40 -12.97
CA LEU A 236 22.35 11.75 -13.08
C LEU A 236 23.14 12.70 -12.17
N GLY A 237 23.34 13.93 -12.61
CA GLY A 237 23.93 14.98 -11.78
C GLY A 237 22.89 15.70 -10.93
N ALA A 238 23.26 16.17 -9.74
CA ALA A 238 22.37 16.96 -8.89
C ALA A 238 21.93 18.26 -9.58
N ASP A 239 22.82 18.94 -10.30
CA ASP A 239 22.50 20.16 -11.06
C ASP A 239 21.54 19.88 -12.23
N GLU A 240 21.72 18.74 -12.90
CA GLU A 240 20.84 18.27 -13.97
C GLU A 240 19.42 18.01 -13.43
N VAL A 241 19.32 17.32 -12.28
CA VAL A 241 18.05 17.08 -11.61
C VAL A 241 17.44 18.38 -11.09
N ALA A 242 18.24 19.28 -10.52
CA ALA A 242 17.77 20.57 -10.03
C ALA A 242 17.20 21.44 -11.15
N ALA A 243 17.81 21.40 -12.34
CA ALA A 243 17.31 22.10 -13.52
C ALA A 243 16.01 21.50 -14.07
N ALA A 244 15.80 20.20 -13.88
CA ALA A 244 14.59 19.50 -14.33
C ALA A 244 13.40 19.67 -13.38
N VAL A 245 13.65 19.79 -12.07
CA VAL A 245 12.59 19.85 -11.06
C VAL A 245 12.04 21.27 -10.92
N ARG A 246 10.70 21.37 -10.93
CA ARG A 246 9.97 22.64 -10.80
C ARG A 246 9.08 22.63 -9.56
N ASP A 247 8.77 23.81 -9.02
CA ASP A 247 7.97 23.97 -7.79
C ASP A 247 6.54 23.42 -7.90
N ASP A 248 5.96 23.42 -9.11
CA ASP A 248 4.60 22.94 -9.37
C ASP A 248 4.48 21.40 -9.39
N MET A 249 5.60 20.70 -9.55
CA MET A 249 5.67 19.23 -9.65
C MET A 249 5.11 18.49 -8.44
N ALA A 250 5.10 19.12 -7.27
CA ALA A 250 4.50 18.54 -6.07
C ALA A 250 2.98 18.35 -6.19
N THR A 251 2.33 19.05 -7.12
CA THR A 251 0.86 19.06 -7.31
C THR A 251 0.41 18.44 -8.63
N MET A 252 1.34 18.16 -9.55
CA MET A 252 1.05 17.54 -10.84
C MET A 252 0.45 16.14 -10.68
N ALA A 253 -0.31 15.69 -11.68
CA ALA A 253 -0.71 14.29 -11.78
C ALA A 253 0.53 13.40 -11.95
N ASP A 254 0.48 12.18 -11.43
CA ASP A 254 1.63 11.26 -11.43
C ASP A 254 2.17 10.98 -12.85
N SER A 255 1.27 10.78 -13.82
CA SER A 255 1.64 10.56 -15.23
C SER A 255 2.28 11.79 -15.88
N GLU A 256 1.82 12.99 -15.52
CA GLU A 256 2.35 14.26 -16.04
C GLU A 256 3.73 14.55 -15.45
N LEU A 257 3.90 14.30 -14.15
CA LEU A 257 5.19 14.40 -13.47
C LEU A 257 6.21 13.44 -14.08
N GLU A 258 5.85 12.18 -14.25
CA GLU A 258 6.72 11.18 -14.89
C GLU A 258 7.12 11.61 -16.30
N ALA A 259 6.16 12.00 -17.15
CA ALA A 259 6.44 12.45 -18.50
C ALA A 259 7.37 13.68 -18.54
N THR A 260 7.17 14.62 -17.62
CA THR A 260 8.00 15.83 -17.52
C THR A 260 9.42 15.50 -17.09
N LEU A 261 9.60 14.68 -16.05
CA LEU A 261 10.92 14.24 -15.61
C LEU A 261 11.64 13.44 -16.68
N ARG A 262 10.95 12.50 -17.35
CA ARG A 262 11.51 11.73 -18.47
C ARG A 262 12.01 12.64 -19.59
N SER A 263 11.19 13.60 -20.01
CA SER A 263 11.58 14.53 -21.07
C SER A 263 12.72 15.46 -20.66
N ALA A 264 12.67 16.03 -19.45
CA ALA A 264 13.65 17.02 -19.00
C ALA A 264 15.03 16.41 -18.75
N LEU A 265 15.07 15.17 -18.26
CA LEU A 265 16.32 14.45 -17.96
C LEU A 265 16.78 13.57 -19.13
N GLY A 266 16.06 13.52 -20.25
CA GLY A 266 16.37 12.60 -21.35
C GLY A 266 16.47 11.15 -20.87
N LEU A 267 15.48 10.70 -20.08
CA LEU A 267 15.43 9.32 -19.58
C LEU A 267 15.05 8.36 -20.70
N GLU A 268 15.76 7.25 -20.75
CA GLU A 268 15.53 6.20 -21.73
C GLU A 268 14.26 5.40 -21.39
N PRO A 269 13.65 4.68 -22.36
CA PRO A 269 12.48 3.85 -22.11
C PRO A 269 12.68 2.81 -21.00
N GLN A 270 13.89 2.29 -20.87
CA GLN A 270 14.24 1.33 -19.82
C GLN A 270 14.38 1.96 -18.42
N ASP A 271 14.67 3.25 -18.31
CA ASP A 271 14.80 3.94 -17.03
C ASP A 271 13.43 3.99 -16.32
N VAL A 272 13.44 4.00 -14.98
CA VAL A 272 12.22 3.92 -14.17
C VAL A 272 12.09 5.17 -13.31
N VAL A 273 10.94 5.83 -13.43
CA VAL A 273 10.50 6.87 -12.49
C VAL A 273 9.47 6.24 -11.58
N GLN A 274 9.75 6.21 -10.27
CA GLN A 274 8.81 5.72 -9.29
C GLN A 274 8.40 6.82 -8.33
N LEU A 275 7.10 6.84 -8.03
CA LEU A 275 6.48 7.82 -7.16
C LEU A 275 5.92 7.09 -5.93
N VAL A 276 6.35 7.52 -4.74
CA VAL A 276 5.79 7.08 -3.47
C VAL A 276 5.08 8.26 -2.82
N GLN A 277 3.77 8.18 -2.73
CA GLN A 277 2.96 9.20 -2.07
C GLN A 277 2.72 8.84 -0.60
N THR A 278 2.96 9.79 0.29
CA THR A 278 2.73 9.66 1.72
C THR A 278 2.23 10.97 2.32
N HIS A 279 1.82 10.95 3.58
CA HIS A 279 1.41 12.15 4.30
C HIS A 279 2.27 12.34 5.55
N VAL A 280 3.00 13.45 5.60
CA VAL A 280 3.76 13.85 6.78
C VAL A 280 2.79 14.44 7.79
N VAL A 281 2.76 13.89 9.00
CA VAL A 281 1.87 14.37 10.08
C VAL A 281 2.68 14.96 11.23
N ALA A 282 2.13 16.00 11.84
CA ALA A 282 2.64 16.52 13.09
C ALA A 282 2.48 15.48 14.22
N GLY A 283 3.45 15.43 15.12
CA GLY A 283 3.45 14.53 16.27
C GLY A 283 4.49 13.41 16.17
N GLN A 284 4.36 12.44 17.06
CA GLN A 284 5.20 11.25 17.11
C GLN A 284 4.32 10.03 16.88
N GLN A 285 4.88 8.98 16.29
CA GLN A 285 4.22 7.69 16.30
C GLN A 285 4.07 7.26 17.75
N LYS A 286 2.83 6.98 18.19
CA LYS A 286 2.63 6.43 19.51
C LYS A 286 3.26 5.05 19.51
N GLU A 287 4.34 4.88 20.27
CA GLU A 287 5.00 3.59 20.41
C GLU A 287 3.95 2.57 20.85
N VAL A 288 3.75 1.54 20.03
CA VAL A 288 3.02 0.36 20.44
C VAL A 288 4.01 -0.43 21.30
N PRO A 289 3.75 -0.63 22.60
CA PRO A 289 4.67 -1.34 23.48
C PRO A 289 5.06 -2.68 22.86
N ARG A 290 6.36 -3.00 22.83
CA ARG A 290 6.88 -4.25 22.25
C ARG A 290 6.24 -5.50 22.88
N ASP A 291 5.78 -5.39 24.13
CA ASP A 291 5.15 -6.47 24.90
C ASP A 291 3.72 -6.81 24.45
N ALA A 292 3.18 -6.12 23.44
CA ALA A 292 1.83 -6.36 22.90
C ALA A 292 1.81 -7.20 21.60
N ARG A 293 2.94 -7.82 21.21
CA ARG A 293 3.05 -8.68 20.02
C ARG A 293 3.21 -10.15 20.37
#